data_AF-A0A653JEM4-F1
#
_entry.id   AF-A0A653JEM4-F1
#
_cell.length_a   1.000
_cell.length_b   1.000
_cell.length_c   1.000
_cell.angle_alpha   90.00
_cell.angle_beta   90.00
_cell.angle_gamma   90.00
#
_symmetry.space_group_name_H-M   'P 1'
#
loop_
_entity.id
_entity.type
_entity.pdbx_description
1 polymer ?
#
loop_
_entity_poly.entity_id
_entity_poly.type
_entity_poly.pdbx_seq_one_letter_code
_entity_poly.pdbx_strand_id
1 'polypeptide(L)'
;MRIERKILIGVSATLMFGDSLWYDFNRNADEPNNVLLTTTLLSSAFTDRNLIDELPYYDQAQAAWIKNGVEVKDISTELVNDDPHNLGPDSLGRYVVVRLQKNADTTAYIDTIRALASKGICLVALVDTTNPRQAEGVFWADMSRIIQVKNDHGQPVNCHDRFNI
;
A
#
# COMPACT_ATOMS: atom_id res chain seq x y z
N MET A 1 44.14 41.81 -0.34
CA MET A 1 44.04 40.95 0.86
C MET A 1 42.74 41.01 1.68
N ARG A 2 42.12 42.15 2.02
CA ARG A 2 40.82 42.14 2.76
C ARG A 2 39.59 41.84 1.90
N ILE A 3 39.62 42.21 0.61
CA ILE A 3 38.50 42.02 -0.34
C ILE A 3 38.43 40.55 -0.80
N GLU A 4 39.56 39.95 -1.12
CA GLU A 4 39.65 38.53 -1.53
C GLU A 4 39.11 37.58 -0.46
N ARG A 5 39.35 37.88 0.82
CA ARG A 5 38.86 37.07 1.94
C ARG A 5 37.34 37.16 2.12
N LYS A 6 36.72 38.31 1.84
CA LYS A 6 35.25 38.47 1.89
C LYS A 6 34.57 37.77 0.73
N ILE A 7 35.16 37.81 -0.46
CA ILE A 7 34.65 37.10 -1.63
C ILE A 7 34.72 35.59 -1.41
N LEU A 8 35.83 35.08 -0.87
CA LEU A 8 35.96 33.65 -0.57
C LEU A 8 34.91 33.16 0.43
N ILE A 9 34.69 33.90 1.51
CA ILE A 9 33.69 33.56 2.53
C ILE A 9 32.27 33.59 1.94
N GLY A 10 31.96 34.59 1.12
CA GLY A 10 30.68 34.69 0.43
C GLY A 10 30.41 33.51 -0.49
N VAL A 11 31.40 33.13 -1.31
CA VAL A 11 31.28 31.99 -2.23
C VAL A 11 31.13 30.67 -1.46
N SER A 12 31.91 30.45 -0.40
CA SER A 12 31.79 29.26 0.43
C SER A 12 30.44 29.15 1.13
N ALA A 13 29.91 30.27 1.64
CA ALA A 13 28.58 30.28 2.25
C ALA A 13 27.49 29.97 1.22
N THR A 14 27.54 30.60 0.03
CA THR A 14 26.55 30.34 -1.03
C THR A 14 26.60 28.90 -1.52
N LEU A 15 27.78 28.29 -1.62
CA LEU A 15 27.91 26.88 -1.96
C LEU A 15 27.29 25.98 -0.87
N MET A 16 27.55 26.25 0.41
CA MET A 16 26.96 25.46 1.51
C MET A 16 25.43 25.60 1.61
N PHE A 17 24.89 26.80 1.40
CA PHE A 17 23.44 27.01 1.38
C PHE A 17 22.79 26.39 0.14
N GLY A 18 23.44 26.49 -1.02
CA GLY A 18 22.99 25.84 -2.25
C GLY A 18 22.96 24.31 -2.12
N ASP A 19 23.99 23.73 -1.53
CA ASP A 19 24.09 22.28 -1.31
C ASP A 19 23.05 21.81 -0.27
N SER A 20 22.84 22.59 0.79
CA SER A 20 21.83 22.26 1.82
C SER A 20 20.41 22.35 1.28
N LEU A 21 20.10 23.38 0.47
CA LEU A 21 18.79 23.52 -0.18
C LEU A 21 18.58 22.46 -1.26
N TRP A 22 19.61 22.12 -2.04
CA TRP A 22 19.52 21.06 -3.03
C TRP A 22 19.36 19.69 -2.37
N TYR A 23 20.08 19.43 -1.28
CA TYR A 23 19.94 18.21 -0.48
C TYR A 23 18.55 18.08 0.14
N ASP A 24 17.99 19.15 0.72
CA ASP A 24 16.62 19.13 1.26
C ASP A 24 15.54 19.00 0.17
N PHE A 25 15.73 19.61 -1.00
CA PHE A 25 14.79 19.46 -2.13
C PHE A 25 14.87 18.07 -2.76
N ASN A 26 16.06 17.49 -2.94
CA ASN A 26 16.21 16.16 -3.54
C ASN A 26 15.88 15.03 -2.56
N ARG A 27 16.15 15.19 -1.25
CA ARG A 27 15.79 14.17 -0.24
C ARG A 27 14.28 13.95 -0.13
N ASN A 28 13.47 14.97 -0.44
CA ASN A 28 12.02 14.83 -0.54
C ASN A 28 11.55 14.24 -1.88
N ALA A 29 12.38 14.28 -2.92
CA ALA A 29 12.11 13.64 -4.21
C ALA A 29 12.46 12.15 -4.23
N ASP A 30 13.32 11.71 -3.31
CA ASP A 30 13.88 10.36 -3.25
C ASP A 30 13.29 9.47 -2.13
N GLU A 31 12.15 9.79 -1.51
CA GLU A 31 11.57 8.88 -0.51
C GLU A 31 10.96 7.63 -1.17
N PRO A 32 11.66 6.48 -1.17
CA PRO A 32 11.13 5.27 -1.77
C PRO A 32 10.19 4.68 -0.73
N ASN A 33 8.93 4.55 -1.11
CA ASN A 33 7.90 3.74 -0.45
C ASN A 33 7.03 4.49 0.57
N ASN A 34 5.91 5.04 0.06
CA ASN A 34 4.75 5.43 0.87
C ASN A 34 4.12 4.26 1.66
N VAL A 35 4.45 3.02 1.26
CA VAL A 35 3.90 1.77 1.78
C VAL A 35 5.01 0.72 1.79
N LEU A 36 5.18 0.04 2.92
CA LEU A 36 6.07 -1.11 3.05
C LEU A 36 5.22 -2.39 3.17
N LEU A 37 5.39 -3.31 2.23
CA LEU A 37 4.75 -4.62 2.25
C LEU A 37 5.80 -5.73 2.33
N THR A 38 5.40 -6.87 2.89
CA THR A 38 6.11 -8.14 2.73
C THR A 38 5.21 -9.15 2.07
N THR A 39 5.72 -9.90 1.10
CA THR A 39 4.96 -10.97 0.44
C THR A 39 4.94 -12.20 1.37
N THR A 40 3.78 -12.83 1.48
CA THR A 40 3.66 -14.14 2.15
C THR A 40 3.78 -15.26 1.11
N LEU A 41 4.02 -16.50 1.55
CA LEU A 41 4.09 -17.64 0.64
C LEU A 41 2.71 -18.13 0.16
N LEU A 42 1.63 -17.45 0.57
CA LEU A 42 0.26 -17.87 0.34
C LEU A 42 -0.44 -16.97 -0.69
N SER A 43 -1.42 -17.54 -1.36
CA SER A 43 -2.16 -16.89 -2.43
C SER A 43 -3.62 -17.33 -2.40
N SER A 44 -4.50 -16.42 -2.80
CA SER A 44 -5.90 -16.73 -3.05
C SER A 44 -6.08 -17.12 -4.52
N ALA A 45 -6.87 -18.15 -4.78
CA ALA A 45 -7.11 -18.69 -6.11
C ALA A 45 -8.55 -18.44 -6.57
N PHE A 46 -8.73 -18.11 -7.85
CA PHE A 46 -10.04 -17.90 -8.46
C PHE A 46 -10.14 -18.75 -9.73
N THR A 47 -11.26 -19.46 -9.86
CA THR A 47 -11.56 -20.31 -11.02
C THR A 47 -12.28 -19.58 -12.15
N ASP A 48 -12.78 -18.37 -11.88
CA ASP A 48 -13.47 -17.53 -12.86
C ASP A 48 -13.04 -16.07 -12.68
N ARG A 49 -12.86 -15.36 -13.79
CA ARG A 49 -12.57 -13.92 -13.81
C ARG A 49 -13.75 -13.09 -13.30
N ASN A 50 -14.99 -13.57 -13.45
CA ASN A 50 -16.15 -12.85 -12.91
C ASN A 50 -16.08 -12.71 -11.38
N LEU A 51 -15.52 -13.72 -10.69
CA LEU A 51 -15.31 -13.66 -9.24
C LEU A 51 -14.32 -12.54 -8.85
N ILE A 52 -13.34 -12.25 -9.72
CA ILE A 52 -12.43 -11.13 -9.51
C ILE A 52 -13.17 -9.80 -9.65
N ASP A 53 -14.01 -9.65 -10.68
CA ASP A 53 -14.75 -8.39 -10.91
C ASP A 53 -15.72 -8.05 -9.76
N GLU A 54 -16.23 -9.09 -9.06
CA GLU A 54 -17.08 -9.00 -7.87
C GLU A 54 -16.32 -8.65 -6.58
N LEU A 55 -14.98 -8.66 -6.59
CA LEU A 55 -14.20 -8.27 -5.42
C LEU A 55 -14.39 -6.79 -5.07
N PRO A 56 -14.34 -6.45 -3.78
CA PRO A 56 -14.34 -5.05 -3.36
C PRO A 56 -13.11 -4.33 -3.90
N TYR A 57 -13.28 -3.06 -4.25
CA TYR A 57 -12.20 -2.15 -4.63
C TYR A 57 -12.36 -0.81 -3.92
N TYR A 58 -11.26 -0.10 -3.74
CA TYR A 58 -11.29 1.26 -3.22
C TYR A 58 -11.46 2.25 -4.38
N ASP A 59 -12.54 3.03 -4.35
CA ASP A 59 -12.76 4.14 -5.26
C ASP A 59 -12.16 5.42 -4.66
N GLN A 60 -11.06 5.89 -5.26
CA GLN A 60 -10.37 7.08 -4.80
C GLN A 60 -11.22 8.35 -4.94
N ALA A 61 -12.04 8.44 -5.99
CA ALA A 61 -12.85 9.64 -6.24
C ALA A 61 -13.92 9.83 -5.16
N GLN A 62 -14.43 8.72 -4.63
CA GLN A 62 -15.45 8.71 -3.58
C GLN A 62 -14.87 8.49 -2.17
N ALA A 63 -13.57 8.20 -2.07
CA ALA A 63 -12.90 7.74 -0.86
C ALA A 63 -13.67 6.60 -0.15
N ALA A 64 -14.17 5.64 -0.94
CA ALA A 64 -15.12 4.64 -0.50
C ALA A 64 -14.79 3.25 -1.04
N TRP A 65 -15.14 2.21 -0.27
CA TRP A 65 -15.07 0.82 -0.74
C TRP A 65 -16.32 0.49 -1.54
N ILE A 66 -16.16 -0.10 -2.72
CA ILE A 66 -17.26 -0.43 -3.63
C ILE A 66 -17.20 -1.92 -3.96
N LYS A 67 -18.34 -2.59 -3.89
CA LYS A 67 -18.54 -4.00 -4.29
C LYS A 67 -19.86 -4.11 -5.04
N ASN A 68 -19.83 -4.68 -6.25
CA ASN A 68 -21.02 -4.84 -7.11
C ASN A 68 -21.82 -3.53 -7.30
N GLY A 69 -21.12 -2.39 -7.41
CA GLY A 69 -21.73 -1.07 -7.58
C GLY A 69 -22.34 -0.47 -6.31
N VAL A 70 -22.19 -1.12 -5.16
CA VAL A 70 -22.70 -0.67 -3.86
C VAL A 70 -21.54 -0.33 -2.92
N GLU A 71 -21.72 0.72 -2.12
CA GLU A 71 -20.76 1.09 -1.09
C GLU A 71 -20.70 0.04 0.03
N VAL A 72 -19.50 -0.43 0.33
CA VAL A 72 -19.17 -1.27 1.48
C VAL A 72 -18.74 -0.35 2.62
N LYS A 73 -19.68 -0.02 3.52
CA LYS A 73 -19.42 0.90 4.65
C LYS A 73 -18.31 0.42 5.59
N ASP A 74 -18.20 -0.89 5.75
CA ASP A 74 -17.20 -1.52 6.60
C ASP A 74 -16.55 -2.70 5.87
N ILE A 75 -15.36 -2.45 5.34
CA ILE A 75 -14.56 -3.46 4.62
C ILE A 75 -14.13 -4.63 5.53
N SER A 76 -14.18 -4.50 6.85
CA SER A 76 -13.88 -5.62 7.75
C SER A 76 -14.91 -6.76 7.69
N THR A 77 -16.10 -6.49 7.15
CA THR A 77 -17.13 -7.51 6.88
C THR A 77 -16.74 -8.44 5.72
N GLU A 78 -15.75 -8.06 4.92
CA GLU A 78 -15.21 -8.84 3.80
C GLU A 78 -13.96 -9.63 4.19
N LEU A 79 -13.64 -9.70 5.49
CA LEU A 79 -12.52 -10.49 5.98
C LEU A 79 -12.78 -11.99 5.78
N VAL A 80 -11.80 -12.65 5.19
CA VAL A 80 -11.70 -14.10 5.04
C VAL A 80 -10.90 -14.66 6.21
N ASN A 81 -11.36 -15.81 6.72
CA ASN A 81 -10.68 -16.57 7.76
C ASN A 81 -10.66 -18.04 7.37
N ASP A 82 -9.62 -18.43 6.63
CA ASP A 82 -9.48 -19.81 6.12
C ASP A 82 -9.05 -20.81 7.21
N ASP A 83 -8.48 -20.32 8.31
CA ASP A 83 -8.13 -21.13 9.48
C ASP A 83 -8.70 -20.52 10.77
N PRO A 84 -10.01 -20.68 11.02
CA PRO A 84 -10.67 -20.09 12.18
C PRO A 84 -10.21 -20.67 13.51
N HIS A 85 -9.51 -21.81 13.49
CA HIS A 85 -8.99 -22.46 14.67
C HIS A 85 -7.52 -22.11 14.95
N ASN A 86 -6.87 -21.34 14.06
CA ASN A 86 -5.46 -20.95 14.14
C ASN A 86 -4.57 -22.16 14.47
N LEU A 87 -4.77 -23.27 13.76
CA LEU A 87 -4.12 -24.54 14.04
C LEU A 87 -2.77 -24.61 13.36
N GLY A 88 -1.75 -24.10 14.06
CA GLY A 88 -0.36 -24.31 13.71
C GLY A 88 0.39 -23.05 13.28
N PRO A 89 1.70 -23.18 13.00
CA PRO A 89 2.57 -22.04 12.69
C PRO A 89 2.24 -21.37 11.35
N ASP A 90 1.41 -22.00 10.51
CA ASP A 90 1.07 -21.54 9.17
C ASP A 90 -0.22 -20.71 9.13
N SER A 91 -0.91 -20.50 10.27
CA SER A 91 -2.07 -19.62 10.31
C SER A 91 -1.65 -18.16 10.06
N LEU A 92 -2.28 -17.55 9.07
CA LEU A 92 -1.99 -16.18 8.65
C LEU A 92 -2.80 -15.11 9.38
N GLY A 93 -3.84 -15.53 10.11
CA GLY A 93 -4.87 -14.63 10.60
C GLY A 93 -5.86 -14.22 9.51
N ARG A 94 -6.73 -13.27 9.84
CA ARG A 94 -7.77 -12.79 8.91
C ARG A 94 -7.17 -11.89 7.85
N TYR A 95 -7.64 -12.01 6.62
CA TYR A 95 -7.19 -11.20 5.51
C TYR A 95 -8.36 -10.73 4.65
N VAL A 96 -8.13 -9.75 3.79
CA VAL A 96 -9.13 -9.34 2.79
C VAL A 96 -8.62 -9.63 1.40
N VAL A 97 -9.52 -10.05 0.52
CA VAL A 97 -9.25 -10.07 -0.92
C VAL A 97 -9.92 -8.85 -1.54
N VAL A 98 -9.12 -8.00 -2.17
CA VAL A 98 -9.61 -6.81 -2.88
C VAL A 98 -9.03 -6.80 -4.28
N ARG A 99 -9.71 -6.10 -5.18
CA ARG A 99 -9.13 -5.77 -6.49
C ARG A 99 -8.79 -4.30 -6.57
N LEU A 100 -7.88 -3.97 -7.48
CA LEU A 100 -7.67 -2.60 -7.91
C LEU A 100 -8.82 -2.14 -8.82
N GLN A 101 -9.03 -0.82 -8.84
CA GLN A 101 -9.88 -0.20 -9.85
C GLN A 101 -9.32 -0.50 -11.25
N LYS A 102 -10.20 -0.56 -12.26
CA LYS A 102 -9.75 -0.74 -13.65
C LYS A 102 -8.86 0.43 -14.04
N ASN A 103 -7.70 0.14 -14.65
CA ASN A 103 -6.67 1.13 -14.99
C ASN A 103 -6.09 1.88 -13.78
N ALA A 104 -6.03 1.22 -12.61
CA ALA A 104 -5.36 1.75 -11.44
C ALA A 104 -3.88 2.05 -11.71
N ASP A 105 -3.42 3.21 -11.27
CA ASP A 105 -2.01 3.57 -11.24
C ASP A 105 -1.37 3.24 -9.88
N THR A 106 -0.11 3.61 -9.72
CA THR A 106 0.62 3.46 -8.45
C THR A 106 -0.05 4.22 -7.30
N THR A 107 -0.72 5.34 -7.59
CA THR A 107 -1.45 6.14 -6.59
C THR A 107 -2.65 5.36 -6.06
N ALA A 108 -3.44 4.78 -6.96
CA ALA A 108 -4.58 3.92 -6.62
C ALA A 108 -4.16 2.71 -5.80
N TYR A 109 -3.02 2.10 -6.13
CA TYR A 109 -2.42 1.05 -5.31
C TYR A 109 -2.12 1.55 -3.88
N ILE A 110 -1.38 2.65 -3.75
CA ILE A 110 -0.97 3.19 -2.45
C ILE A 110 -2.18 3.57 -1.59
N ASP A 111 -3.17 4.23 -2.18
CA ASP A 111 -4.37 4.67 -1.47
C ASP A 111 -5.24 3.49 -1.04
N THR A 112 -5.34 2.44 -1.85
CA THR A 112 -6.01 1.19 -1.46
C THR A 112 -5.34 0.59 -0.22
N ILE A 113 -4.00 0.50 -0.21
CA ILE A 113 -3.27 -0.05 0.93
C ILE A 113 -3.42 0.83 2.19
N ARG A 114 -3.34 2.16 2.04
CA ARG A 114 -3.59 3.10 3.15
C ARG A 114 -5.00 2.96 3.70
N ALA A 115 -6.00 2.86 2.84
CA ALA A 115 -7.40 2.70 3.23
C ALA A 115 -7.59 1.42 4.07
N LEU A 116 -6.96 0.30 3.69
CA LEU A 116 -6.97 -0.94 4.48
C LEU A 116 -6.26 -0.79 5.83
N ALA A 117 -5.04 -0.24 5.82
CA ALA A 117 -4.27 -0.03 7.03
C ALA A 117 -5.00 0.87 8.04
N SER A 118 -5.71 1.90 7.56
CA SER A 118 -6.52 2.80 8.41
C SER A 118 -7.65 2.08 9.16
N LYS A 119 -8.13 0.96 8.61
CA LYS A 119 -9.14 0.09 9.21
C LYS A 119 -8.53 -0.99 10.12
N GLY A 120 -7.20 -1.06 10.20
CA GLY A 120 -6.48 -2.10 10.96
C GLY A 120 -6.46 -3.45 10.25
N ILE A 121 -6.61 -3.47 8.92
CA ILE A 121 -6.47 -4.67 8.09
C ILE A 121 -5.05 -4.66 7.52
N CYS A 122 -4.22 -5.59 7.97
CA CYS A 122 -2.80 -5.62 7.63
C CYS A 122 -2.42 -6.78 6.70
N LEU A 123 -3.34 -7.69 6.39
CA LEU A 123 -3.09 -8.80 5.48
C LEU A 123 -4.09 -8.72 4.33
N VAL A 124 -3.58 -8.69 3.10
CA VAL A 124 -4.37 -8.43 1.90
C VAL A 124 -3.90 -9.28 0.73
N ALA A 125 -4.84 -9.86 -0.01
CA ALA A 125 -4.61 -10.34 -1.36
C ALA A 125 -5.16 -9.27 -2.33
N LEU A 126 -4.26 -8.65 -3.10
CA LEU A 126 -4.63 -7.58 -4.03
C LEU A 126 -4.59 -8.10 -5.47
N VAL A 127 -5.70 -7.92 -6.20
CA VAL A 127 -5.83 -8.35 -7.59
C VAL A 127 -5.76 -7.16 -8.54
N ASP A 128 -4.79 -7.15 -9.45
CA ASP A 128 -4.84 -6.27 -10.62
C ASP A 128 -5.78 -6.89 -11.66
N THR A 129 -6.91 -6.24 -11.93
CA THR A 129 -7.90 -6.71 -12.92
C THR A 129 -7.47 -6.54 -14.37
N THR A 130 -6.48 -5.68 -14.61
CA THR A 130 -5.93 -5.37 -15.94
C THR A 130 -5.02 -6.50 -16.40
N ASN A 131 -4.18 -7.00 -15.50
CA ASN A 131 -3.24 -8.09 -15.76
C ASN A 131 -3.20 -9.07 -14.58
N PRO A 132 -4.29 -9.82 -14.32
CA PRO A 132 -4.31 -10.75 -13.21
C PRO A 132 -3.32 -11.88 -13.48
N ARG A 133 -2.55 -12.25 -12.45
CA ARG A 133 -1.66 -13.41 -12.53
C ARG A 133 -2.50 -14.66 -12.78
N GLN A 134 -2.18 -15.40 -13.84
CA GLN A 134 -2.93 -16.60 -14.22
C GLN A 134 -1.98 -17.73 -14.65
N ALA A 135 -2.36 -18.96 -14.33
CA ALA A 135 -1.71 -20.18 -14.80
C ALA A 135 -2.77 -21.28 -14.92
N GLU A 136 -2.77 -22.00 -16.05
CA GLU A 136 -3.67 -23.15 -16.29
C GLU A 136 -5.17 -22.83 -16.11
N GLY A 137 -5.58 -21.59 -16.41
CA GLY A 137 -6.98 -21.14 -16.27
C GLY A 137 -7.38 -20.75 -14.85
N VAL A 138 -6.46 -20.77 -13.90
CA VAL A 138 -6.66 -20.31 -12.52
C VAL A 138 -5.99 -18.96 -12.34
N PHE A 139 -6.69 -18.02 -11.73
CA PHE A 139 -6.16 -16.72 -11.36
C PHE A 139 -5.67 -16.73 -9.92
N TRP A 140 -4.59 -16.00 -9.65
CA TRP A 140 -3.94 -15.99 -8.35
C TRP A 140 -3.73 -14.57 -7.84
N ALA A 141 -3.92 -14.39 -6.53
CA ALA A 141 -3.66 -13.16 -5.81
C ALA A 141 -2.69 -13.44 -4.67
N ASP A 142 -1.46 -12.96 -4.78
CA ASP A 142 -0.46 -13.14 -3.73
C ASP A 142 -0.86 -12.35 -2.49
N MET A 143 -0.85 -13.02 -1.34
CA MET A 143 -1.13 -12.38 -0.07
C MET A 143 0.11 -11.61 0.37
N SER A 144 -0.10 -10.36 0.77
CA SER A 144 0.93 -9.46 1.26
C SER A 144 0.54 -8.91 2.62
N ARG A 145 1.50 -8.81 3.52
CA ARG A 145 1.35 -8.14 4.81
C ARG A 145 1.83 -6.70 4.70
N ILE A 146 0.94 -5.77 5.03
CA ILE A 146 1.23 -4.35 5.17
C ILE A 146 2.00 -4.20 6.49
N ILE A 147 3.24 -3.76 6.42
CA ILE A 147 4.09 -3.52 7.59
C ILE A 147 3.92 -2.09 8.06
N GLN A 148 3.95 -1.14 7.11
CA GLN A 148 3.97 0.28 7.40
C GLN A 148 3.34 1.08 6.27
N VAL A 149 2.64 2.16 6.61
CA VAL A 149 2.13 3.16 5.67
C VAL A 149 2.48 4.55 6.16
N LYS A 150 2.61 5.53 5.26
CA LYS A 150 2.64 6.94 5.67
C LYS A 150 1.23 7.46 5.91
N ASN A 151 1.02 8.14 7.03
CA ASN A 151 -0.22 8.87 7.33
C ASN A 151 -0.34 10.15 6.51
N ASP A 152 -1.43 10.91 6.69
CA ASP A 152 -1.70 12.15 5.97
C ASP A 152 -0.65 13.26 6.22
N HIS A 153 0.14 13.13 7.29
CA HIS A 153 1.25 14.03 7.62
C HIS A 153 2.59 13.54 7.07
N GLY A 154 2.59 12.48 6.26
CA GLY A 154 3.80 11.86 5.71
C GLY A 154 4.59 11.02 6.72
N GLN A 155 4.09 10.84 7.94
CA GLN A 155 4.80 10.09 8.98
C GLN A 155 4.56 8.59 8.82
N PRO A 156 5.60 7.77 8.94
CA PRO A 156 5.45 6.31 8.89
C PRO A 156 4.71 5.79 10.12
N VAL A 157 3.69 4.96 9.91
CA VAL A 157 2.87 4.32 10.95
C VAL A 157 2.82 2.83 10.67
N ASN A 158 3.13 2.02 11.68
CA ASN A 158 3.07 0.56 11.56
C ASN A 158 1.62 0.10 11.46
N CYS A 159 1.37 -0.89 10.60
CA CYS A 159 0.08 -1.53 10.56
C CYS A 159 -0.04 -2.51 11.72
N HIS A 160 -1.07 -2.33 12.54
CA HIS A 160 -1.40 -3.24 13.62
C HIS A 160 -2.75 -3.88 13.33
N ASP A 161 -2.74 -5.21 13.22
CA ASP A 161 -3.94 -5.98 12.94
C ASP A 161 -4.87 -5.93 14.16
N ARG A 162 -6.10 -5.49 13.96
CA ARG A 162 -7.10 -5.42 15.03
C ARG A 162 -7.83 -6.74 15.26
N PHE A 163 -7.63 -7.72 14.37
CA PHE A 163 -8.50 -8.89 14.28
C PHE A 163 -7.80 -10.23 14.57
N ASN A 164 -6.49 -10.21 14.86
CA ASN A 164 -5.76 -11.37 15.37
C ASN A 164 -5.87 -11.42 16.91
N ILE A 165 -6.92 -12.06 17.43
CA ILE A 165 -7.13 -12.38 18.85
C ILE A 165 -7.35 -13.88 18.98
#